data_AF-A0A353DFC2-F1
#
_entry.id   AF-A0A353DFC2-F1
#
_cell.length_a   1.000
_cell.length_b   1.000
_cell.length_c   1.000
_cell.angle_alpha   90.00
_cell.angle_beta   90.00
_cell.angle_gamma   90.00
#
_symmetry.space_group_name_H-M   'P 1'
#
loop_
_entity.id
_entity.type
_entity.pdbx_description
1 polymer ?
#
loop_
_entity_poly.entity_id
_entity_poly.type
_entity_poly.pdbx_seq_one_letter_code
_entity_poly.pdbx_strand_id
1 'polypeptide(L)'
;MQPRLNLFFKNAPKIILGAFFLCASCKQEPKVTNSGQEEDSSQTHSSTPAKSPPSEATPEPPASPDEVRFLSYNLKNYLTMKRYSREGPPTERTKPEDEIDALIAIIVNEEPDILGVCEIGTKEDLEDLQSRLKTAGLDLPHIVHAGGMDETRHLGLLSALPVERTDSEHHLPFTLGDQEYLMRRGILDATVTLP
;
A
#
# COMPACT_ATOMS: atom_id res chain seq x y z
N MET A 1 -59.92 -13.47 22.40
CA MET A 1 -58.52 -13.24 22.00
C MET A 1 -57.60 -13.74 23.11
N GLN A 2 -56.53 -14.43 22.72
CA GLN A 2 -55.32 -14.66 23.52
C GLN A 2 -54.23 -13.66 23.05
N PRO A 3 -53.05 -13.54 23.69
CA PRO A 3 -52.51 -14.39 24.75
C PRO A 3 -52.18 -13.68 26.08
N ARG A 4 -51.97 -14.48 27.13
CA ARG A 4 -51.26 -14.05 28.34
C ARG A 4 -49.75 -14.16 28.09
N LEU A 5 -48.98 -13.20 28.59
CA LEU A 5 -47.51 -13.33 28.63
C LEU A 5 -47.14 -14.41 29.66
N ASN A 6 -46.42 -15.45 29.23
CA ASN A 6 -45.85 -16.46 30.11
C ASN A 6 -44.69 -17.15 29.38
N LEU A 7 -43.44 -16.76 29.70
CA LEU A 7 -42.25 -17.42 29.18
C LEU A 7 -41.32 -17.79 30.34
N PHE A 8 -41.30 -19.07 30.67
CA PHE A 8 -40.42 -19.63 31.69
C PHE A 8 -39.01 -19.79 31.12
N PHE A 9 -38.04 -19.01 31.58
CA PHE A 9 -36.64 -19.40 31.53
C PHE A 9 -36.20 -19.96 32.89
N LYS A 10 -36.30 -21.29 33.02
CA LYS A 10 -35.49 -22.05 33.98
C LYS A 10 -34.16 -22.43 33.32
N ASN A 11 -33.15 -22.66 34.16
CA ASN A 11 -31.80 -23.13 33.81
C ASN A 11 -30.90 -22.08 33.11
N ALA A 12 -30.22 -21.28 33.92
CA ALA A 12 -28.95 -20.66 33.56
C ALA A 12 -27.85 -21.20 34.50
N PRO A 13 -26.78 -21.86 34.00
CA PRO A 13 -25.68 -22.31 34.83
C PRO A 13 -24.86 -21.12 35.33
N LYS A 14 -24.39 -21.18 36.58
CA LYS A 14 -23.58 -20.12 37.20
C LYS A 14 -22.15 -20.15 36.64
N ILE A 15 -21.87 -19.33 35.62
CA ILE A 15 -20.49 -19.07 35.18
C ILE A 15 -19.81 -18.17 36.22
N ILE A 16 -18.65 -18.61 36.72
CA ILE A 16 -17.89 -17.91 37.77
C ILE A 16 -17.13 -16.74 37.15
N LEU A 17 -17.29 -15.54 37.71
CA LEU A 17 -16.59 -14.34 37.28
C LEU A 17 -15.13 -14.36 37.77
N GLY A 18 -14.25 -14.99 36.99
CA GLY A 18 -12.81 -15.07 37.27
C GLY A 18 -12.09 -13.77 36.93
N ALA A 19 -11.80 -12.92 37.92
CA ALA A 19 -11.00 -11.71 37.75
C ALA A 19 -9.50 -12.04 37.65
N PHE A 20 -8.93 -11.94 36.45
CA PHE A 20 -7.48 -12.09 36.24
C PHE A 20 -6.72 -10.81 36.58
N PHE A 21 -6.19 -10.74 37.80
CA PHE A 21 -5.21 -9.73 38.23
C PHE A 21 -3.79 -10.19 37.85
N LEU A 22 -3.22 -9.67 36.76
CA LEU A 22 -1.78 -9.84 36.47
C LEU A 22 -0.97 -8.71 37.10
N CYS A 23 -0.52 -8.91 38.34
CA CYS A 23 0.55 -8.11 38.92
C CYS A 23 1.92 -8.69 38.52
N ALA A 24 2.47 -8.24 37.39
CA ALA A 24 3.87 -8.48 37.03
C ALA A 24 4.76 -7.36 37.61
N SER A 25 5.82 -7.71 38.35
CA SER A 25 6.67 -6.75 39.06
C SER A 25 7.82 -6.27 38.18
N CYS A 26 7.90 -4.96 37.94
CA CYS A 26 9.13 -4.34 37.42
C CYS A 26 10.24 -4.40 38.49
N LYS A 27 11.39 -4.95 38.13
CA LYS A 27 12.65 -4.83 38.90
C LYS A 27 13.72 -4.20 38.01
N GLN A 28 14.53 -3.32 38.62
CA GLN A 28 15.53 -2.52 37.92
C GLN A 28 16.85 -3.30 37.70
N GLU A 29 17.64 -2.80 36.75
CA GLU A 29 18.93 -3.37 36.34
C GLU A 29 20.04 -3.19 37.40
N PRO A 30 20.99 -4.13 37.51
CA PRO A 30 22.28 -3.90 38.16
C PRO A 30 23.32 -3.40 37.14
N LYS A 31 23.77 -2.15 37.32
CA LYS A 31 24.88 -1.55 36.56
C LYS A 31 26.23 -2.03 37.13
N VAL A 32 27.08 -2.67 36.34
CA VAL A 32 28.42 -3.14 36.75
C VAL A 32 29.52 -2.61 35.83
N THR A 33 30.67 -2.29 36.40
CA THR A 33 31.79 -1.56 35.78
C THR A 33 32.83 -2.50 35.15
N ASN A 34 33.63 -1.98 34.20
CA ASN A 34 34.58 -2.73 33.38
C ASN A 34 35.97 -2.94 34.03
N SER A 35 36.46 -4.19 34.03
CA SER A 35 37.85 -4.65 34.18
C SER A 35 37.86 -6.19 33.99
N GLY A 36 38.80 -6.86 33.34
CA GLY A 36 40.04 -6.48 32.64
C GLY A 36 40.99 -7.71 32.57
N GLN A 37 41.87 -7.82 31.56
CA GLN A 37 42.75 -8.98 31.24
C GLN A 37 41.96 -10.18 30.60
N GLU A 38 42.25 -10.66 29.39
CA GLU A 38 43.47 -11.34 28.83
C GLU A 38 43.60 -12.78 29.41
N GLU A 39 43.76 -13.87 28.64
CA GLU A 39 44.09 -14.18 27.22
C GLU A 39 43.31 -15.47 26.79
N ASP A 40 43.25 -16.06 25.58
CA ASP A 40 43.84 -15.91 24.22
C ASP A 40 42.92 -16.66 23.18
N SER A 41 43.30 -16.69 21.89
CA SER A 41 43.02 -17.73 20.88
C SER A 41 41.89 -17.50 19.85
N SER A 42 42.20 -16.61 18.90
CA SER A 42 42.06 -16.83 17.45
C SER A 42 40.76 -17.42 16.86
N GLN A 43 39.99 -16.58 16.14
CA GLN A 43 40.06 -16.59 14.66
C GLN A 43 39.33 -15.42 13.95
N THR A 44 39.98 -14.92 12.91
CA THR A 44 39.42 -14.33 11.67
C THR A 44 38.35 -13.22 11.80
N HIS A 45 38.79 -11.97 11.68
CA HIS A 45 37.91 -10.86 11.32
C HIS A 45 37.36 -11.04 9.89
N SER A 46 36.05 -11.26 9.76
CA SER A 46 35.32 -10.98 8.52
C SER A 46 34.75 -9.57 8.60
N SER A 47 35.14 -8.68 7.69
CA SER A 47 34.67 -7.30 7.67
C SER A 47 33.20 -7.22 7.27
N THR A 48 32.36 -6.62 8.13
CA THR A 48 31.01 -6.19 7.75
C THR A 48 31.08 -5.33 6.48
N PRO A 49 30.41 -5.69 5.38
CA PRO A 49 30.32 -4.83 4.21
C PRO A 49 29.68 -3.50 4.62
N ALA A 50 30.37 -2.39 4.37
CA ALA A 50 29.83 -1.07 4.64
C ALA A 50 28.54 -0.89 3.82
N LYS A 51 27.43 -0.55 4.47
CA LYS A 51 26.18 -0.25 3.78
C LYS A 51 26.40 0.99 2.92
N SER A 52 26.46 0.80 1.60
CA SER A 52 26.52 1.90 0.64
C SER A 52 25.42 2.92 0.94
N PRO A 53 25.68 4.23 0.78
CA PRO A 53 24.61 5.22 0.75
C PRO A 53 23.55 4.79 -0.28
N PRO A 54 22.26 5.15 -0.09
CA PRO A 54 21.29 5.09 -1.18
C PRO A 54 21.89 5.82 -2.38
N SER A 55 21.91 5.18 -3.55
CA SER A 55 22.24 5.90 -4.77
C SER A 55 21.15 6.94 -4.98
N GLU A 56 21.55 8.22 -5.04
CA GLU A 56 20.66 9.28 -5.49
C GLU A 56 20.34 8.97 -6.95
N ALA A 57 19.09 8.57 -7.21
CA ALA A 57 18.64 8.19 -8.53
C ALA A 57 18.57 9.45 -9.39
N THR A 58 19.61 9.67 -10.19
CA THR A 58 19.53 10.63 -11.29
C THR A 58 18.51 10.08 -12.29
N PRO A 59 17.48 10.84 -12.71
CA PRO A 59 16.53 10.35 -13.70
C PRO A 59 17.28 9.96 -14.98
N GLU A 60 16.91 8.82 -15.56
CA GLU A 60 17.55 8.34 -16.78
C GLU A 60 17.17 9.24 -17.97
N PRO A 61 18.05 9.45 -18.97
CA PRO A 61 17.76 10.28 -20.14
C PRO A 61 16.45 9.84 -20.84
N PRO A 62 15.70 10.76 -21.50
CA PRO A 62 14.50 10.41 -22.25
C PRO A 62 14.74 9.23 -23.19
N ALA A 63 13.75 8.34 -23.28
CA ALA A 63 13.82 7.11 -24.07
C ALA A 63 14.17 7.38 -25.53
N SER A 64 14.91 6.46 -26.13
CA SER A 64 15.10 6.45 -27.59
C SER A 64 13.76 6.21 -28.31
N PRO A 65 13.57 6.63 -29.57
CA PRO A 65 12.27 6.54 -30.24
C PRO A 65 11.78 5.11 -30.52
N ASP A 66 12.63 4.09 -30.33
CA ASP A 66 12.32 2.66 -30.43
C ASP A 66 12.15 2.01 -29.03
N GLU A 67 12.06 2.81 -27.96
CA GLU A 67 12.10 2.41 -26.56
C GLU A 67 10.90 3.01 -25.80
N VAL A 68 10.37 2.29 -24.80
CA VAL A 68 9.12 2.63 -24.12
C VAL A 68 9.33 2.58 -22.62
N ARG A 69 9.09 3.70 -21.93
CA ARG A 69 9.26 3.82 -20.48
C ARG A 69 7.99 3.44 -19.73
N PHE A 70 8.10 2.38 -18.93
CA PHE A 70 7.07 1.98 -17.97
C PHE A 70 7.44 2.39 -16.54
N LEU A 71 6.64 3.29 -15.94
CA LEU A 71 6.75 3.64 -14.52
C LEU A 71 5.67 2.90 -13.71
N SER A 72 6.08 2.21 -12.64
CA SER A 72 5.16 1.59 -11.67
C SER A 72 5.26 2.30 -10.33
N TYR A 73 4.16 2.89 -9.84
CA TYR A 73 4.19 3.76 -8.65
C TYR A 73 3.02 3.54 -7.68
N ASN A 74 3.33 3.34 -6.39
CA ASN A 74 2.33 3.30 -5.32
C ASN A 74 2.05 4.71 -4.82
N LEU A 75 0.81 5.17 -5.00
CA LEU A 75 0.40 6.55 -4.74
C LEU A 75 0.16 6.85 -3.24
N LYS A 76 0.31 5.83 -2.38
CA LYS A 76 0.09 5.86 -0.92
C LYS A 76 -1.31 6.38 -0.58
N ASN A 77 -2.31 5.67 -1.09
CA ASN A 77 -3.74 5.99 -0.99
C ASN A 77 -4.07 7.36 -1.63
N TYR A 78 -4.08 7.41 -2.96
CA TYR A 78 -4.72 8.49 -3.73
C TYR A 78 -6.21 8.20 -3.82
N LEU A 79 -6.92 8.53 -2.74
CA LEU A 79 -8.37 8.33 -2.60
C LEU A 79 -8.92 9.14 -1.41
N THR A 80 -10.24 9.28 -1.36
CA THR A 80 -10.95 9.74 -0.16
C THR A 80 -10.94 8.65 0.91
N MET A 81 -10.36 8.93 2.08
CA MET A 81 -10.34 8.01 3.24
C MET A 81 -10.26 8.75 4.57
N LYS A 82 -10.44 8.04 5.69
CA LYS A 82 -10.16 8.55 7.04
C LYS A 82 -8.68 8.84 7.21
N ARG A 83 -8.34 10.13 7.34
CA ARG A 83 -6.98 10.61 7.61
C ARG A 83 -6.89 11.22 9.00
N TYR A 84 -5.74 11.02 9.64
CA TYR A 84 -5.41 11.56 10.96
C TYR A 84 -4.72 12.91 10.79
N SER A 85 -5.27 13.98 11.37
CA SER A 85 -4.56 15.24 11.56
C SER A 85 -3.88 15.28 12.92
N ARG A 86 -2.86 16.16 13.08
CA ARG A 86 -2.19 16.42 14.37
C ARG A 86 -3.18 16.91 15.45
N GLU A 87 -4.28 17.49 15.01
CA GLU A 87 -5.36 18.02 15.84
C GLU A 87 -6.67 17.30 15.50
N GLY A 88 -7.44 16.92 16.51
CA GLY A 88 -8.77 16.32 16.37
C GLY A 88 -8.80 14.82 16.05
N PRO A 89 -10.02 14.23 15.95
CA PRO A 89 -10.23 12.85 15.54
C PRO A 89 -10.03 12.66 14.02
N PRO A 90 -9.90 11.42 13.52
CA PRO A 90 -9.81 11.15 12.09
C PRO A 90 -11.06 11.61 11.33
N THR A 91 -10.86 12.18 10.15
CA THR A 91 -11.92 12.68 9.27
C THR A 91 -11.72 12.16 7.85
N GLU A 92 -12.82 11.91 7.13
CA GLU A 92 -12.81 11.57 5.71
C GLU A 92 -12.23 12.73 4.88
N ARG A 93 -11.14 12.53 4.15
CA ARG A 93 -10.51 13.51 3.25
C ARG A 93 -9.81 12.81 2.07
N THR A 94 -9.72 13.52 0.95
CA THR A 94 -8.80 13.23 -0.16
C THR A 94 -7.33 13.19 0.30
N LYS A 95 -6.43 12.74 -0.57
CA LYS A 95 -4.99 12.92 -0.37
C LYS A 95 -4.66 14.42 -0.25
N PRO A 96 -3.78 14.86 0.67
CA PRO A 96 -3.39 16.27 0.78
C PRO A 96 -2.83 16.80 -0.54
N GLU A 97 -3.20 18.03 -0.93
CA GLU A 97 -2.78 18.60 -2.22
C GLU A 97 -1.24 18.74 -2.31
N ASP A 98 -0.54 18.98 -1.21
CA ASP A 98 0.93 18.99 -1.16
C ASP A 98 1.55 17.59 -1.38
N GLU A 99 0.87 16.52 -0.97
CA GLU A 99 1.25 15.16 -1.35
C GLU A 99 0.88 14.80 -2.80
N ILE A 100 -0.11 15.50 -3.40
CA ILE A 100 -0.49 15.34 -4.81
C ILE A 100 0.50 16.08 -5.70
N ASP A 101 0.80 17.34 -5.43
CA ASP A 101 1.75 18.16 -6.21
C ASP A 101 3.13 17.50 -6.26
N ALA A 102 3.62 16.96 -5.13
CA ALA A 102 4.87 16.21 -5.09
C ALA A 102 4.82 14.91 -5.91
N LEU A 103 3.68 14.23 -5.95
CA LEU A 103 3.45 13.01 -6.74
C LEU A 103 3.40 13.32 -8.23
N ILE A 104 2.72 14.39 -8.64
CA ILE A 104 2.68 14.88 -10.02
C ILE A 104 4.09 15.27 -10.49
N ALA A 105 4.82 16.04 -9.68
CA ALA A 105 6.18 16.45 -10.01
C ALA A 105 7.14 15.26 -10.21
N ILE A 106 7.04 14.21 -9.39
CA ILE A 106 7.82 12.97 -9.59
C ILE A 106 7.45 12.33 -10.93
N ILE A 107 6.17 12.03 -11.15
CA ILE A 107 5.72 11.30 -12.36
C ILE A 107 6.05 12.06 -13.65
N VAL A 108 5.95 13.39 -13.65
CA VAL A 108 6.27 14.23 -14.82
C VAL A 108 7.79 14.25 -15.08
N ASN A 109 8.62 14.32 -14.04
CA ASN A 109 10.09 14.32 -14.19
C ASN A 109 10.67 12.99 -14.72
N GLU A 110 9.97 11.87 -14.51
CA GLU A 110 10.38 10.56 -15.03
C GLU A 110 9.94 10.35 -16.50
N GLU A 111 9.13 11.25 -17.08
CA GLU A 111 8.63 11.20 -18.48
C GLU A 111 8.21 9.78 -18.96
N PRO A 112 7.22 9.10 -18.34
CA PRO A 112 6.81 7.75 -18.73
C PRO A 112 5.79 7.73 -19.87
N ASP A 113 5.96 6.83 -20.84
CA ASP A 113 4.95 6.52 -21.87
C ASP A 113 3.77 5.72 -21.30
N ILE A 114 4.05 4.88 -20.31
CA ILE A 114 3.06 4.03 -19.62
C ILE A 114 3.27 4.14 -18.11
N LEU A 115 2.21 4.52 -17.39
CA LEU A 115 2.19 4.69 -15.94
C LEU A 115 1.23 3.68 -15.32
N GLY A 116 1.78 2.66 -14.66
CA GLY A 116 1.02 1.75 -13.78
C GLY A 116 0.98 2.27 -12.35
N VAL A 117 -0.21 2.30 -11.73
CA VAL A 117 -0.39 2.81 -10.37
C VAL A 117 -1.15 1.85 -9.46
N CYS A 118 -0.82 1.89 -8.16
CA CYS A 118 -1.56 1.16 -7.13
C CYS A 118 -1.86 2.03 -5.91
N GLU A 119 -2.90 1.64 -5.16
CA GLU A 119 -3.53 2.46 -4.12
C GLU A 119 -4.13 3.76 -4.67
N ILE A 120 -4.73 3.67 -5.87
CA ILE A 120 -5.71 4.63 -6.40
C ILE A 120 -7.12 4.26 -5.89
N GLY A 121 -8.02 5.23 -5.81
CA GLY A 121 -9.41 5.05 -5.40
C GLY A 121 -10.32 4.62 -6.55
N THR A 122 -11.37 5.40 -6.80
CA THR A 122 -12.34 5.11 -7.87
C THR A 122 -11.77 5.41 -9.26
N LYS A 123 -12.56 5.22 -10.32
CA LYS A 123 -12.15 5.63 -11.67
C LYS A 123 -12.02 7.15 -11.78
N GLU A 124 -12.87 7.89 -11.07
CA GLU A 124 -12.84 9.35 -10.98
C GLU A 124 -11.57 9.86 -10.28
N ASP A 125 -11.06 9.17 -9.24
CA ASP A 125 -9.75 9.48 -8.64
C ASP A 125 -8.61 9.32 -9.68
N LEU A 126 -8.70 8.31 -10.57
CA LEU A 126 -7.72 8.08 -11.64
C LEU A 126 -7.84 9.10 -12.80
N GLU A 127 -9.06 9.58 -13.10
CA GLU A 127 -9.31 10.65 -14.07
C GLU A 127 -8.85 12.02 -13.55
N ASP A 128 -8.95 12.29 -12.25
CA ASP A 128 -8.32 13.46 -11.60
C ASP A 128 -6.79 13.42 -11.73
N LEU A 129 -6.17 12.27 -11.45
CA LEU A 129 -4.73 12.07 -11.65
C LEU A 129 -4.33 12.30 -13.13
N GLN A 130 -5.07 11.71 -14.08
CA GLN A 130 -4.83 11.89 -15.51
C GLN A 130 -4.94 13.38 -15.93
N SER A 131 -5.96 14.08 -15.44
CA SER A 131 -6.19 15.51 -15.70
C SER A 131 -5.07 16.39 -15.15
N ARG A 132 -4.58 16.09 -13.94
CA ARG A 132 -3.46 16.81 -13.30
C ARG A 132 -2.13 16.57 -14.02
N LEU A 133 -1.83 15.33 -14.42
CA LEU A 133 -0.65 15.00 -15.23
C LEU A 133 -0.68 15.74 -16.58
N LYS A 134 -1.82 15.70 -17.29
CA LYS A 134 -2.02 16.42 -18.56
C LYS A 134 -1.85 17.93 -18.39
N THR A 135 -2.35 18.50 -17.29
CA THR A 135 -2.19 19.92 -16.94
C THR A 135 -0.74 20.29 -16.64
N ALA A 136 0.05 19.35 -16.10
CA ALA A 136 1.49 19.50 -15.86
C ALA A 136 2.36 19.22 -17.11
N GLY A 137 1.77 18.77 -18.22
CA GLY A 137 2.44 18.57 -19.51
C GLY A 137 2.61 17.11 -19.96
N LEU A 138 2.25 16.13 -19.12
CA LEU A 138 2.35 14.70 -19.43
C LEU A 138 1.00 14.14 -19.88
N ASP A 139 0.79 13.98 -21.19
CA ASP A 139 -0.49 13.54 -21.76
C ASP A 139 -0.56 12.01 -21.93
N LEU A 140 -1.30 11.35 -21.02
CA LEU A 140 -1.51 9.90 -21.01
C LEU A 140 -3.01 9.59 -21.24
N PRO A 141 -3.55 9.74 -22.46
CA PRO A 141 -4.99 9.72 -22.73
C PRO A 141 -5.67 8.36 -22.56
N HIS A 142 -4.95 7.23 -22.66
CA HIS A 142 -5.53 5.90 -22.50
C HIS A 142 -5.58 5.53 -21.02
N ILE A 143 -6.73 5.03 -20.55
CA ILE A 143 -7.02 4.77 -19.12
C ILE A 143 -7.60 3.37 -18.92
N VAL A 144 -7.05 2.63 -17.94
CA VAL A 144 -7.57 1.36 -17.43
C VAL A 144 -7.65 1.45 -15.90
N HIS A 145 -8.75 0.96 -15.33
CA HIS A 145 -8.97 0.86 -13.87
C HIS A 145 -9.38 -0.57 -13.55
N ALA A 146 -8.77 -1.16 -12.52
CA ALA A 146 -8.99 -2.55 -12.13
C ALA A 146 -8.90 -2.71 -10.60
N GLY A 147 -9.43 -3.80 -10.05
CA GLY A 147 -9.40 -4.06 -8.62
C GLY A 147 -9.76 -5.49 -8.28
N GLY A 148 -9.59 -5.86 -7.01
CA GLY A 148 -10.02 -7.15 -6.47
C GLY A 148 -10.93 -6.96 -5.26
N MET A 149 -10.77 -7.78 -4.23
CA MET A 149 -11.66 -7.78 -3.05
C MET A 149 -11.50 -6.57 -2.10
N ASP A 150 -10.65 -5.59 -2.39
CA ASP A 150 -10.50 -4.34 -1.64
C ASP A 150 -11.23 -3.21 -2.38
N GLU A 151 -12.54 -3.07 -2.14
CA GLU A 151 -13.47 -2.08 -2.73
C GLU A 151 -13.02 -0.60 -2.59
N THR A 152 -11.90 -0.34 -1.92
CA THR A 152 -11.36 1.00 -1.61
C THR A 152 -10.00 1.25 -2.26
N ARG A 153 -9.22 0.23 -2.62
CA ARG A 153 -7.86 0.37 -3.20
C ARG A 153 -7.72 -0.46 -4.47
N HIS A 154 -7.69 0.27 -5.57
CA HIS A 154 -7.63 -0.26 -6.92
C HIS A 154 -6.22 -0.15 -7.51
N LEU A 155 -6.12 -0.62 -8.75
CA LEU A 155 -5.00 -0.46 -9.67
C LEU A 155 -5.45 0.44 -10.83
N GLY A 156 -4.52 1.20 -11.38
CA GLY A 156 -4.76 2.01 -12.56
C GLY A 156 -3.62 1.87 -13.56
N LEU A 157 -3.91 2.12 -14.83
CA LEU A 157 -2.91 2.32 -15.87
C LEU A 157 -3.31 3.53 -16.71
N LEU A 158 -2.37 4.45 -16.89
CA LEU A 158 -2.46 5.58 -17.81
C LEU A 158 -1.38 5.41 -18.89
N SER A 159 -1.69 5.69 -20.16
CA SER A 159 -0.77 5.44 -21.27
C SER A 159 -0.88 6.47 -22.39
N ALA A 160 0.27 6.86 -22.94
CA ALA A 160 0.41 7.58 -24.22
C ALA A 160 0.12 6.66 -25.40
N LEU A 161 0.46 5.37 -25.28
CA LEU A 161 0.30 4.34 -26.29
C LEU A 161 -1.10 3.68 -26.24
N PRO A 162 -1.67 3.24 -27.38
CA PRO A 162 -3.00 2.64 -27.41
C PRO A 162 -3.11 1.33 -26.62
N VAL A 163 -4.12 1.24 -25.74
CA VAL A 163 -4.54 -0.01 -25.10
C VAL A 163 -5.47 -0.76 -26.06
N GLU A 164 -5.05 -1.95 -26.53
CA GLU A 164 -5.82 -2.79 -27.46
C GLU A 164 -6.88 -3.64 -26.76
N ARG A 165 -6.56 -4.11 -25.55
CA ARG A 165 -7.38 -5.07 -24.79
C ARG A 165 -7.09 -4.97 -23.30
N THR A 166 -8.07 -5.30 -22.48
CA THR A 166 -7.96 -5.37 -21.02
C THR A 166 -8.56 -6.68 -20.53
N ASP A 167 -7.74 -7.55 -19.94
CA ASP A 167 -8.15 -8.88 -19.47
C ASP A 167 -8.15 -8.96 -17.92
N SER A 168 -8.36 -7.81 -17.27
CA SER A 168 -8.25 -7.64 -15.82
C SER A 168 -9.35 -8.38 -15.05
N GLU A 169 -8.97 -9.36 -14.25
CA GLU A 169 -9.91 -10.20 -13.48
C GLU A 169 -10.15 -9.68 -12.05
N HIS A 170 -11.43 -9.56 -11.69
CA HIS A 170 -11.86 -9.03 -10.38
C HIS A 170 -11.98 -10.11 -9.30
N HIS A 171 -12.28 -11.35 -9.68
CA HIS A 171 -12.49 -12.47 -8.75
C HIS A 171 -11.34 -13.49 -8.85
N LEU A 172 -10.24 -13.20 -8.15
CA LEU A 172 -9.00 -13.99 -8.19
C LEU A 172 -8.79 -14.76 -6.87
N PRO A 173 -9.29 -15.99 -6.75
CA PRO A 173 -9.06 -16.86 -5.60
C PRO A 173 -7.66 -17.47 -5.61
N PHE A 174 -7.09 -17.66 -4.43
CA PHE A 174 -5.83 -18.38 -4.21
C PHE A 174 -5.83 -19.06 -2.83
N THR A 175 -5.04 -20.12 -2.66
CA THR A 175 -4.97 -20.88 -1.41
C THR A 175 -3.65 -20.65 -0.67
N LEU A 176 -3.72 -20.63 0.67
CA LEU A 176 -2.56 -20.73 1.55
C LEU A 176 -2.83 -21.84 2.57
N GLY A 177 -2.22 -23.02 2.34
CA GLY A 177 -2.63 -24.24 3.01
C GLY A 177 -4.08 -24.60 2.65
N ASP A 178 -4.86 -25.05 3.64
CA ASP A 178 -6.26 -25.46 3.48
C ASP A 178 -7.26 -24.27 3.44
N GLN A 179 -6.77 -23.02 3.39
CA GLN A 179 -7.61 -21.82 3.38
C GLN A 179 -7.57 -21.11 2.02
N GLU A 180 -8.76 -20.81 1.49
CA GLU A 180 -8.94 -19.96 0.30
C GLU A 180 -9.04 -18.47 0.69
N TYR A 181 -8.47 -17.61 -0.15
CA TYR A 181 -8.46 -16.16 -0.03
C TYR A 181 -8.75 -15.52 -1.39
N LEU A 182 -9.37 -14.34 -1.41
CA LEU A 182 -9.49 -13.52 -2.62
C LEU A 182 -8.39 -12.47 -2.66
N MET A 183 -7.77 -12.28 -3.83
CA MET A 183 -6.72 -11.28 -4.00
C MET A 183 -7.29 -9.86 -3.88
N ARG A 184 -6.76 -9.11 -2.91
CA ARG A 184 -7.32 -7.81 -2.50
C ARG A 184 -7.23 -6.72 -3.56
N ARG A 185 -6.07 -6.55 -4.21
CA ARG A 185 -5.87 -5.48 -5.20
C ARG A 185 -6.25 -5.90 -6.63
N GLY A 186 -6.54 -7.18 -6.85
CA GLY A 186 -6.69 -7.76 -8.19
C GLY A 186 -5.35 -7.86 -8.94
N ILE A 187 -5.45 -8.13 -10.24
CA ILE A 187 -4.38 -7.90 -11.23
C ILE A 187 -4.97 -6.97 -12.29
N LEU A 188 -4.20 -5.96 -12.70
CA LEU A 188 -4.50 -5.18 -13.90
C LEU A 188 -3.73 -5.82 -15.07
N ASP A 189 -4.48 -6.38 -16.01
CA ASP A 189 -3.98 -6.91 -17.28
C ASP A 189 -4.48 -6.03 -18.43
N ALA A 190 -3.55 -5.55 -19.26
CA ALA A 190 -3.77 -4.70 -20.41
C ALA A 190 -2.72 -4.97 -21.50
N THR A 191 -3.16 -5.12 -22.74
CA THR A 191 -2.29 -5.19 -23.93
C THR A 191 -2.16 -3.81 -24.56
N VAL A 192 -0.94 -3.38 -24.85
CA VAL A 192 -0.61 -2.05 -25.38
C VAL A 192 0.15 -2.21 -26.71
N THR A 193 -0.21 -1.43 -27.73
CA THR A 193 0.55 -1.37 -28.99
C THR A 193 1.84 -0.58 -28.77
N LEU A 194 2.99 -1.19 -28.99
CA LEU A 194 4.29 -0.51 -29.02
C LEU A 194 4.58 0.05 -30.43
N PRO A 195 5.43 1.09 -30.58
CA PRO A 195 5.80 1.64 -31.90
C PRO A 195 6.51 0.64 -32.84
#